data_AF-A0A502E427-F1
#
_entry.id   AF-A0A502E427-F1
#
_cell.length_a   1.000
_cell.length_b   1.000
_cell.length_c   1.000
_cell.angle_alpha   90.00
_cell.angle_beta   90.00
_cell.angle_gamma   90.00
#
_symmetry.space_group_name_H-M   'P 1'
#
loop_
_entity.id
_entity.type
_entity.pdbx_description
1 polymer ?
#
loop_
_entity_poly.entity_id
_entity_poly.type
_entity_poly.pdbx_seq_one_letter_code
_entity_poly.pdbx_strand_id
1 'polypeptide(L)'
;MKWPALVEHSQYGDHMTEIPRDPTNHDVVLIPVEQVQLGFSLLIDEGQGPQVFHVDNVRFRSLQGADGSYVGTYLMTAERGEDADPWKVEYAAGTQVSRIM
;
A
#
# COMPACT_ATOMS: atom_id res chain seq x y z
N MET A 1 24.07 -2.21 -21.07
CA MET A 1 23.49 -2.95 -19.93
C MET A 1 22.59 -4.03 -20.50
N LYS A 2 22.80 -5.28 -20.09
CA LYS A 2 22.22 -6.49 -20.71
C LYS A 2 21.07 -6.96 -19.82
N TRP A 3 19.86 -7.09 -20.38
CA TRP A 3 18.70 -7.69 -19.71
C TRP A 3 18.90 -9.21 -19.57
N PRO A 4 18.56 -9.85 -18.44
CA PRO A 4 18.40 -11.29 -18.42
C PRO A 4 17.03 -11.70 -18.99
N ALA A 5 17.06 -12.78 -19.75
CA ALA A 5 15.98 -13.31 -20.58
C ALA A 5 14.85 -13.95 -19.76
N LEU A 6 13.63 -13.90 -20.32
CA LEU A 6 12.50 -14.74 -19.97
C LEU A 6 12.90 -16.21 -20.09
N VAL A 7 12.74 -16.98 -19.00
CA VAL A 7 12.83 -18.44 -19.02
C VAL A 7 11.41 -18.97 -18.85
N GLU A 8 10.78 -19.33 -19.96
CA GLU A 8 9.62 -20.20 -19.99
C GLU A 8 10.06 -21.63 -19.67
N HIS A 9 9.57 -22.19 -18.57
CA HIS A 9 9.53 -23.65 -18.38
C HIS A 9 8.11 -24.05 -18.04
N SER A 10 7.36 -24.43 -19.08
CA SER A 10 6.25 -25.37 -18.93
C SER A 10 6.83 -26.77 -18.75
N GLN A 11 6.49 -27.45 -17.65
CA GLN A 11 6.32 -28.90 -17.64
C GLN A 11 5.54 -29.32 -16.38
N TYR A 12 4.33 -29.85 -16.62
CA TYR A 12 3.54 -30.59 -15.66
C TYR A 12 4.32 -31.80 -15.15
N GLY A 13 4.47 -31.91 -13.84
CA GLY A 13 4.97 -33.08 -13.14
C GLY A 13 4.24 -33.19 -11.81
N ASP A 14 3.46 -34.25 -11.68
CA ASP A 14 2.64 -34.60 -10.52
C ASP A 14 3.52 -34.83 -9.29
N HIS A 15 3.81 -33.77 -8.55
CA HIS A 15 4.30 -33.84 -7.18
C HIS A 15 3.63 -32.70 -6.41
N MET A 16 2.88 -33.07 -5.37
CA MET A 16 2.47 -32.16 -4.31
C MET A 16 3.71 -31.55 -3.68
N THR A 17 4.21 -30.46 -4.26
CA THR A 17 5.09 -29.53 -3.56
C THR A 17 4.15 -28.68 -2.73
N GLU A 18 4.13 -28.91 -1.42
CA GLU A 18 3.61 -27.93 -0.48
C GLU A 18 4.24 -26.58 -0.85
N ILE A 19 3.40 -25.69 -1.40
CA ILE A 19 3.77 -24.30 -1.60
C ILE A 19 4.18 -23.82 -0.21
N PRO A 20 5.40 -23.29 -0.01
CA PRO A 20 5.73 -22.63 1.25
C PRO A 20 4.63 -21.59 1.46
N ARG A 21 3.78 -21.80 2.47
CA ARG A 21 2.81 -20.81 2.88
C ARG A 21 3.62 -19.65 3.41
N ASP A 22 3.88 -18.67 2.56
CA ASP A 22 4.40 -17.39 2.98
C ASP A 22 3.47 -16.91 4.11
N PRO A 23 3.97 -16.72 5.34
CA PRO A 23 3.14 -16.38 6.50
C PRO A 23 2.48 -15.00 6.38
N THR A 24 2.62 -14.34 5.23
CA THR A 24 2.16 -13.00 4.92
C THR A 24 1.25 -12.95 3.70
N ASN A 25 0.50 -14.03 3.40
CA ASN A 25 -0.53 -14.02 2.35
C ASN A 25 -1.77 -13.22 2.82
N HIS A 26 -1.59 -11.92 2.94
CA HIS A 26 -2.69 -10.98 3.07
C HIS A 26 -3.40 -10.94 1.71
N ASP A 27 -4.71 -11.18 1.71
CA ASP A 27 -5.52 -10.87 0.52
C ASP A 27 -5.48 -9.35 0.32
N VAL A 28 -4.72 -8.90 -0.68
CA VAL A 28 -4.56 -7.48 -0.99
C VAL A 28 -5.43 -7.09 -2.16
N VAL A 29 -6.17 -6.00 -2.01
CA VAL A 29 -6.96 -5.38 -3.08
C VAL A 29 -6.52 -3.94 -3.31
N LEU A 30 -6.51 -3.50 -4.56
CA LEU A 30 -6.30 -2.09 -4.90
C LEU A 30 -7.63 -1.35 -4.76
N ILE A 31 -7.61 -0.29 -3.97
CA ILE A 31 -8.75 0.62 -3.84
C ILE A 31 -8.29 2.06 -4.12
N PRO A 32 -9.16 2.92 -4.68
CA PRO A 32 -8.89 4.34 -4.71
C PRO A 32 -8.81 4.89 -3.28
N VAL A 33 -7.92 5.86 -3.04
CA VAL A 33 -7.68 6.44 -1.71
C VAL A 33 -8.96 7.04 -1.10
N GLU A 34 -9.88 7.50 -1.94
CA GLU A 34 -11.21 8.00 -1.56
C GLU A 34 -12.09 6.96 -0.85
N GLN A 35 -11.81 5.67 -1.04
CA GLN A 35 -12.54 4.57 -0.40
C GLN A 35 -11.90 4.11 0.91
N VAL A 36 -10.75 4.67 1.30
CA VAL A 36 -10.10 4.32 2.56
C VAL A 36 -10.94 4.81 3.75
N GLN A 37 -11.13 3.93 4.71
CA GLN A 37 -11.90 4.20 5.94
C GLN A 37 -11.04 3.94 7.17
N LEU A 38 -11.50 4.47 8.30
CA LEU A 38 -10.94 4.17 9.61
C LEU A 38 -10.98 2.66 9.86
N GLY A 39 -9.92 2.12 10.45
CA GLY A 39 -9.74 0.70 10.74
C GLY A 39 -9.27 -0.13 9.54
N PHE A 40 -9.07 0.45 8.36
CA PHE A 40 -8.44 -0.28 7.26
C PHE A 40 -6.95 -0.50 7.56
N SER A 41 -6.42 -1.62 7.08
CA SER A 41 -4.99 -1.87 7.05
C SER A 41 -4.50 -1.71 5.62
N LEU A 42 -3.51 -0.84 5.41
CA LEU A 42 -2.89 -0.60 4.11
C LEU A 42 -1.48 -1.20 4.09
N LEU A 43 -1.03 -1.66 2.93
CA LEU A 43 0.35 -2.03 2.70
C LEU A 43 1.07 -0.87 2.01
N ILE A 44 2.07 -0.30 2.70
CA ILE A 44 2.82 0.87 2.23
C ILE A 44 4.29 0.50 2.13
N ASP A 45 4.91 0.82 0.99
CA ASP A 45 6.36 0.67 0.79
C ASP A 45 7.00 2.04 0.59
N GLU A 46 7.75 2.50 1.59
CA GLU A 46 8.52 3.76 1.56
C GLU A 46 10.01 3.51 1.24
N GLY A 47 10.36 2.37 0.62
CA GLY A 47 11.71 2.01 0.23
C GLY A 47 12.48 1.17 1.25
N GLN A 48 11.85 0.79 2.37
CA GLN A 48 12.37 -0.19 3.34
C GLN A 48 11.64 -1.53 3.26
N GLY A 49 10.84 -1.73 2.22
CA GLY A 49 9.95 -2.87 2.07
C GLY A 49 8.54 -2.58 2.59
N PRO A 50 7.60 -3.50 2.30
CA PRO A 50 6.19 -3.32 2.61
C PRO A 50 5.95 -3.37 4.13
N GLN A 51 5.26 -2.35 4.63
CA GLN A 51 4.89 -2.20 6.03
C GLN A 51 3.38 -2.01 6.16
N VAL A 52 2.81 -2.56 7.23
CA VAL A 52 1.38 -2.44 7.52
C VAL A 52 1.09 -1.10 8.19
N PHE A 53 0.19 -0.35 7.61
CA PHE A 53 -0.30 0.94 8.09
C PHE A 53 -1.76 0.79 8.51
N HIS A 54 -2.04 0.89 9.82
CA HIS A 54 -3.42 0.84 10.32
C HIS A 54 -4.01 2.25 10.35
N VAL A 55 -5.14 2.44 9.67
CA VAL A 55 -5.70 3.78 9.46
C VAL A 55 -6.54 4.20 10.67
N ASP A 56 -6.02 5.12 11.48
CA ASP A 56 -6.70 5.66 12.66
C ASP A 56 -7.36 7.02 12.41
N ASN A 57 -6.93 7.73 11.38
CA ASN A 57 -7.58 8.96 10.92
C ASN A 57 -7.48 9.09 9.40
N VAL A 58 -8.51 9.69 8.78
CA VAL A 58 -8.52 10.10 7.37
C VAL A 58 -9.03 11.53 7.30
N ARG A 59 -8.29 12.41 6.63
CA ARG A 59 -8.71 13.80 6.36
C ARG A 59 -8.49 14.17 4.91
N PHE A 60 -9.52 14.70 4.28
CA PHE A 60 -9.39 15.36 2.98
C PHE A 60 -8.90 16.80 3.16
N ARG A 61 -7.98 17.24 2.29
CA ARG A 61 -7.47 18.61 2.21
C ARG A 61 -7.34 19.04 0.76
N SER A 62 -7.34 20.33 0.51
CA SER A 62 -7.00 20.91 -0.79
C SER A 62 -5.68 21.65 -0.63
N LEU A 63 -4.64 21.19 -1.32
CA LEU A 63 -3.32 21.82 -1.32
C LEU A 63 -3.13 22.62 -2.61
N GLN A 64 -2.62 23.84 -2.48
CA GLN A 64 -2.27 24.65 -3.63
C GLN A 64 -0.90 24.21 -4.18
N GLY A 65 -0.87 23.79 -5.44
CA GLY A 65 0.34 23.45 -6.17
C GLY A 65 1.16 24.70 -6.53
N ALA A 66 2.41 24.48 -6.97
CA ALA A 66 3.33 25.55 -7.34
C ALA A 66 2.87 26.40 -8.55
N ASP A 67 1.97 25.85 -9.36
CA ASP A 67 1.32 26.50 -10.50
C ASP A 67 0.04 27.26 -10.11
N GLY A 68 -0.29 27.31 -8.81
CA GLY A 68 -1.50 27.94 -8.30
C GLY A 68 -2.76 27.09 -8.42
N SER A 69 -2.69 25.89 -9.03
CA SER A 69 -3.79 24.94 -9.07
C SER A 69 -4.05 24.32 -7.69
N TYR A 70 -5.24 23.77 -7.48
CA TYR A 70 -5.58 23.06 -6.26
C TYR A 70 -5.64 21.56 -6.52
N VAL A 71 -4.94 20.78 -5.70
CA VAL A 71 -4.97 19.32 -5.71
C VAL A 71 -5.60 18.83 -4.42
N GLY A 72 -6.66 18.02 -4.54
CA GLY A 72 -7.25 17.33 -3.41
C GLY A 72 -6.33 16.22 -2.92
N THR A 73 -6.03 16.19 -1.63
CA THR A 73 -5.21 15.16 -0.98
C THR A 73 -5.95 14.51 0.19
N TYR A 74 -5.59 13.27 0.47
CA TYR A 74 -6.04 12.50 1.62
C TYR A 74 -4.85 12.25 2.54
N LEU A 75 -4.91 12.85 3.71
CA LEU A 75 -3.96 12.64 4.80
C LEU A 75 -4.50 11.53 5.70
N MET A 76 -3.75 10.44 5.81
CA MET A 76 -4.05 9.33 6.70
C MET A 76 -3.01 9.28 7.82
N THR A 77 -3.44 8.89 9.02
CA THR A 77 -2.55 8.73 10.16
C THR A 77 -2.73 7.37 10.83
N ALA A 78 -1.63 6.80 11.28
CA ALA A 78 -1.56 5.59 12.10
C ALA A 78 -0.82 5.91 13.40
N GLU A 79 -1.26 5.33 14.52
CA GLU A 79 -0.54 5.35 15.77
C GLU A 79 0.81 4.61 15.63
N ARG A 80 1.86 5.14 16.29
CA ARG A 80 3.16 4.47 16.41
C ARG A 80 3.58 4.46 17.86
N GLY A 81 3.21 3.40 18.59
CA GLY A 81 3.58 3.26 20.00
C GLY A 81 3.12 4.44 20.88
N GLU A 82 3.44 4.39 22.17
CA GLU A 82 2.93 5.38 23.14
C GLU A 82 3.65 6.74 23.04
N ASP A 83 4.89 6.77 22.52
CA ASP A 83 5.78 7.94 22.55
C ASP A 83 6.33 8.36 21.16
N ALA A 84 5.89 7.75 20.06
CA ALA A 84 6.33 8.18 18.73
C ALA A 84 5.29 9.03 18.01
N ASP A 85 5.78 9.91 17.14
CA ASP A 85 4.91 10.68 16.26
C ASP A 85 4.03 9.74 15.43
N PRO A 86 2.73 10.05 15.29
CA PRO A 86 1.84 9.28 14.41
C PRO A 86 2.45 9.19 13.02
N TRP A 87 2.43 7.99 12.44
CA TRP A 87 2.86 7.80 11.07
C TRP A 87 1.83 8.44 10.14
N LYS A 88 2.29 9.34 9.27
CA LYS A 88 1.43 10.10 8.36
C LYS A 88 1.81 9.75 6.93
N VAL A 89 0.79 9.51 6.12
CA VAL A 89 0.94 9.36 4.67
C VAL A 89 -0.09 10.23 3.98
N GLU A 90 0.30 10.86 2.87
CA GLU A 90 -0.55 11.76 2.10
C GLU A 90 -0.53 11.35 0.63
N TYR A 91 -1.72 11.17 0.07
CA TYR A 91 -1.90 10.80 -1.34
C TYR A 91 -2.84 11.78 -2.03
N ALA A 92 -2.60 12.02 -3.31
CA ALA A 92 -3.54 12.77 -4.14
C ALA A 92 -4.83 11.96 -4.38
N ALA A 93 -5.97 12.65 -4.54
CA ALA A 93 -7.19 12.03 -5.01
C ALA A 93 -6.94 11.28 -6.34
N GLY A 94 -7.60 10.13 -6.51
CA GLY A 94 -7.42 9.20 -7.62
C GLY A 94 -6.27 8.20 -7.45
N THR A 95 -5.43 8.35 -6.41
CA THR A 95 -4.34 7.40 -6.15
C THR A 95 -4.89 6.03 -5.74
N GLN A 96 -4.34 4.96 -6.30
CA GLN A 96 -4.64 3.59 -5.87
C GLN A 96 -3.74 3.20 -4.69
N VAL A 97 -4.32 2.60 -3.66
CA VAL A 97 -3.60 2.07 -2.49
C VAL A 97 -3.93 0.60 -2.27
N SER A 98 -2.98 -0.13 -1.69
CA SER A 98 -3.11 -1.56 -1.39
C SER A 98 -3.76 -1.75 -0.02
N ARG A 99 -5.01 -2.23 0.01
CA ARG A 99 -5.72 -2.60 1.24
C ARG A 99 -5.52 -4.09 1.54
N ILE A 100 -5.22 -4.40 2.79
CA ILE A 100 -5.26 -5.75 3.37
C ILE A 100 -6.69 -6.06 3.80
N MET A 101 -7.19 -7.24 3.42
CA MET A 101 -8.54 -7.74 3.74
C MET A 101 -8.61 -8.51 5.06
#